data_AF-B2YI84-F1
#
_entry.id   AF-B2YI84-F1
#
_cell.length_a   1.000
_cell.length_b   1.000
_cell.length_c   1.000
_cell.angle_alpha   90.00
_cell.angle_beta   90.00
_cell.angle_gamma   90.00
#
_symmetry.space_group_name_H-M   'P 1'
#
loop_
_entity.id
_entity.type
_entity.pdbx_description
1 polymer ?
#
loop_
_entity_poly.entity_id
_entity_poly.type
_entity_poly.pdbx_seq_one_letter_code
_entity_poly.pdbx_strand_id
1 'polypeptide(L)' 'MPFARGFGLPELLIILVILVLVFGPGRIGKVAGELGKGIRNFREGLGAKADESEDPAKNEEEKKA' A
#
# COMPACT_ATOMS: atom_id res chain seq x y z
N MET A 1 -11.05 24.83 11.59
CA MET A 1 -9.72 24.53 12.16
C MET A 1 -8.72 24.35 11.01
N PRO A 2 -7.43 24.62 11.21
CA PRO A 2 -6.52 25.28 10.27
C PRO A 2 -5.97 24.36 9.15
N PHE A 3 -6.79 24.08 8.13
CA PHE A 3 -6.35 23.46 6.87
C PHE A 3 -5.44 24.37 6.01
N ALA A 4 -4.92 25.46 6.58
CA ALA A 4 -4.37 26.59 5.83
C ALA A 4 -3.00 26.99 6.39
N ARG A 5 -1.93 26.27 6.03
CA ARG A 5 -0.58 26.85 5.84
C ARG A 5 0.45 25.89 5.21
N GLY A 6 0.08 25.19 4.14
CA GLY A 6 1.00 24.35 3.35
C GLY A 6 0.24 23.30 2.57
N PHE A 7 0.90 22.61 1.62
CA PHE A 7 0.41 21.34 1.09
C PHE A 7 0.17 20.40 2.27
N GLY A 8 -1.06 20.37 2.76
CA GLY A 8 -1.44 19.63 3.95
C GLY A 8 -1.70 18.17 3.62
N LEU A 9 -1.76 17.35 4.68
CA LEU A 9 -2.28 16.00 4.58
C LEU A 9 -3.65 15.90 3.86
N PRO A 10 -4.60 16.86 4.01
CA PRO A 10 -5.88 16.80 3.31
C PRO A 10 -5.76 16.86 1.79
N GLU A 11 -4.97 17.79 1.24
CA GLU A 11 -4.77 17.93 -0.21
C GLU A 11 -4.11 16.68 -0.81
N LEU A 12 -3.10 16.13 -0.12
CA LEU A 12 -2.46 14.88 -0.54
C LEU A 12 -3.44 13.70 -0.55
N LEU A 13 -4.34 13.62 0.43
CA LEU A 13 -5.38 12.60 0.50
C LEU A 13 -6.36 12.71 -0.68
N ILE A 14 -6.78 13.93 -1.03
CA ILE A 14 -7.68 14.17 -2.16
C ILE A 14 -7.01 13.71 -3.47
N ILE A 15 -5.73 14.06 -3.68
CA ILE A 15 -4.97 13.63 -4.85
C ILE A 15 -4.83 12.11 -4.89
N LEU A 16 -4.53 11.48 -3.75
CA LEU A 16 -4.43 10.02 -3.63
C LEU A 16 -5.75 9.33 -4.02
N VAL A 17 -6.89 9.85 -3.55
CA VAL A 17 -8.20 9.32 -3.91
C VAL A 17 -8.44 9.40 -5.43
N ILE A 18 -8.10 10.53 -6.06
CA ILE A 18 -8.22 10.69 -7.52
C ILE A 18 -7.34 9.68 -8.25
N LEU A 19 -6.09 9.47 -7.82
CA LEU A 19 -5.20 8.47 -8.42
C LEU A 19 -5.78 7.06 -8.29
N VAL A 20 -6.34 6.70 -7.13
CA VAL A 20 -6.98 5.40 -6.91
C VAL A 20 -8.21 5.23 -7.81
N LEU A 21 -8.97 6.30 -8.07
CA LEU A 21 -10.12 6.23 -9.00
C LEU A 21 -9.67 6.05 -10.46
N VAL A 22 -8.60 6.72 -10.89
CA VAL A 22 -8.07 6.63 -12.26
C VAL A 22 -7.44 5.26 -12.53
N PHE A 23 -6.58 4.79 -11.62
CA PHE A 23 -5.87 3.53 -11.78
C PHE A 23 -6.68 2.32 -11.32
N GLY A 24 -7.62 2.53 -10.39
CA GLY A 24 -8.42 1.49 -9.74
C GLY A 24 -7.65 0.78 -8.62
N PRO A 25 -8.34 0.36 -7.53
CA PRO A 25 -7.69 -0.33 -6.41
C PRO A 25 -7.05 -1.66 -6.83
N GLY A 26 -7.66 -2.37 -7.79
CA GLY A 26 -7.15 -3.65 -8.28
C GLY A 26 -5.82 -3.56 -9.02
N ARG A 27 -5.54 -2.46 -9.75
CA ARG A 27 -4.23 -2.29 -10.41
C ARG A 27 -3.15 -1.88 -9.43
N ILE A 28 -3.48 -0.97 -8.51
CA ILE A 28 -2.56 -0.54 -7.45
C ILE A 28 -2.16 -1.72 -6.56
N GLY A 29 -3.12 -2.54 -6.12
CA GLY A 29 -2.86 -3.73 -5.30
C GLY A 29 -1.99 -4.77 -6.01
N LYS A 30 -2.21 -5.02 -7.31
CA LYS A 30 -1.37 -5.94 -8.09
C LYS A 30 0.08 -5.45 -8.17
N VAL A 31 0.28 -4.17 -8.53
CA VAL A 31 1.62 -3.57 -8.64
C VAL A 31 2.31 -3.55 -7.27
N ALA A 32 1.61 -3.13 -6.21
CA ALA A 32 2.15 -3.14 -4.86
C ALA A 32 2.51 -4.55 -4.38
N GLY A 33 1.71 -5.56 -4.71
CA GLY A 33 1.98 -6.96 -4.38
C GLY A 33 3.22 -7.51 -5.10
N GLU A 34 3.39 -7.19 -6.40
CA GLU A 34 4.58 -7.57 -7.17
C GLU A 34 5.84 -6.86 -6.66
N LEU A 35 5.74 -5.56 -6.39
CA LEU A 35 6.83 -4.77 -5.80
C LEU A 35 7.18 -5.26 -4.39
N GLY A 36 6.19 -5.57 -3.55
CA GLY A 36 6.39 -6.08 -2.20
C GLY A 36 7.12 -7.41 -2.16
N LYS A 37 6.77 -8.34 -3.07
CA LYS A 37 7.50 -9.60 -3.26
C LYS A 37 8.95 -9.35 -3.69
N GLY A 38 9.17 -8.42 -4.62
CA GLY A 38 10.52 -8.02 -5.03
C GLY A 38 11.37 -7.46 -3.90
N ILE A 39 10.78 -6.57 -3.09
CA ILE A 39 11.44 -5.98 -1.91
C ILE A 39 11.73 -7.06 -0.86
N ARG A 40 10.79 -7.99 -0.61
CA ARG A 40 10.98 -9.12 0.30
C ARG A 40 12.17 -9.99 -0.13
N ASN A 41 12.19 -10.42 -1.38
CA ASN A 41 13.28 -11.23 -1.94
C ASN A 41 14.61 -10.47 -1.91
N PHE A 42 14.60 -9.15 -2.14
CA PHE A 42 15.79 -8.32 -2.05
C PHE A 42 16.33 -8.26 -0.61
N ARG A 43 15.45 -8.09 0.39
CA ARG A 43 15.84 -8.08 1.81
C ARG A 43 16.36 -9.45 2.27
N GLU A 44 15.71 -10.53 1.84
CA GLU A 44 16.14 -11.91 2.11
C GLU A 44 17.52 -12.19 1.49
N GLY A 45 17.76 -11.74 0.26
CA GLY A 45 19.05 -11.88 -0.43
C GLY A 45 20.19 -11.07 0.21
N LEU A 46 19.88 -9.97 0.88
CA LEU A 46 20.85 -9.18 1.67
C LEU A 46 21.14 -9.80 3.06
N GLY A 47 20.64 -11.01 3.35
CA GLY A 47 20.90 -11.72 4.60
C GLY A 47 20.07 -11.23 5.78
N ALA A 48 19.14 -10.29 5.56
CA ALA A 48 18.13 -9.96 6.55
C ALA A 48 17.06 -11.06 6.52
N LYS A 49 17.21 -12.09 7.38
CA LYS A 49 16.12 -13.01 7.72
C LYS A 49 15.03 -12.20 8.44
N ALA A 50 14.17 -11.55 7.66
CA ALA A 50 12.97 -10.92 8.17
C ALA A 50 11.96 -12.03 8.45
N ASP A 51 11.68 -12.19 9.74
CA ASP A 51 10.66 -13.02 10.37
C ASP A 51 9.41 -13.27 9.48
N GLU A 52 9.03 -14.55 9.35
CA GLU A 52 8.17 -15.12 8.31
C GLU A 52 6.66 -14.80 8.45
N SER A 53 6.24 -13.69 9.05
CA SER A 53 4.83 -13.58 9.50
C SER A 53 4.12 -12.27 9.19
N GLU A 54 4.19 -11.76 7.96
CA GLU A 54 3.22 -10.74 7.52
C GLU A 54 2.82 -10.95 6.06
N ASP A 55 1.84 -11.84 5.85
CA ASP A 55 1.05 -11.90 4.62
C ASP A 55 -0.25 -11.10 4.86
N PRO A 56 -0.29 -9.79 4.52
CA PRO A 56 -1.48 -8.95 4.74
C PRO A 56 -2.62 -9.30 3.78
N ALA A 57 -2.44 -10.22 2.83
CA ALA A 57 -3.44 -10.54 1.81
C ALA A 57 -4.55 -11.49 2.32
N LYS A 58 -4.42 -12.05 3.53
CA LYS A 58 -5.40 -13.04 4.05
C LYS A 58 -6.52 -12.47 4.93
N ASN A 59 -6.58 -11.15 5.17
CA ASN A 59 -7.53 -10.56 6.12
C ASN A 59 -8.64 -9.67 5.50
N GLU A 60 -8.77 -9.61 4.17
CA GLU A 60 -9.80 -8.76 3.53
C GLU A 60 -10.99 -9.53 2.94
N GLU A 61 -11.01 -10.86 2.95
CA GLU A 61 -12.14 -11.66 2.42
C GLU A 61 -13.16 -12.11 3.49
N GLU A 62 -12.92 -11.87 4.79
CA GLU A 62 -13.82 -12.32 5.89
C GLU A 62 -14.68 -11.19 6.53
N LYS A 63 -14.99 -10.11 5.81
CA LYS A 63 -15.98 -9.10 6.28
C LYS A 63 -17.17 -8.88 5.33
N LYS A 64 -17.42 -9.81 4.43
CA LYS A 64 -18.70 -9.94 3.70
C LYS A 64 -19.15 -11.40 3.67
N ALA A 65 -19.52 -11.93 4.83
CA ALA A 65 -20.38 -13.10 4.97
C ALA A 65 -21.38 -12.83 6.10
#